data_AF-X1PXU8-F1
#
_entry.id   AF-X1PXU8-F1
#
_cell.length_a   1.000
_cell.length_b   1.000
_cell.length_c   1.000
_cell.angle_alpha   90.00
_cell.angle_beta   90.00
_cell.angle_gamma   90.00
#
_symmetry.space_group_name_H-M   'P 1'
#
loop_
_entity.id
_entity.type
_entity.pdbx_description
1 polymer ?
#
loop_
_entity_poly.entity_id
_entity_poly.type
_entity_poly.pdbx_seq_one_letter_code
_entity_poly.pdbx_strand_id
1 'polypeptide(L)' 'MGRIVRGDYYFEKPGPDNTKDVVEVLSKRLEETGIKTVVVASDSGETALELGKKID' A
#
# COMPACT_ATOMS: atom_id res chain seq x y z
N MET A 1 -10.61 22.33 16.97
CA MET A 1 -11.27 21.25 16.20
C MET A 1 -10.26 20.75 15.17
N GLY A 2 -9.84 19.49 15.24
CA GLY A 2 -8.82 18.96 14.32
C GLY A 2 -9.41 18.62 12.95
N ARG A 3 -8.65 18.86 11.88
CA ARG A 3 -8.98 18.40 10.53
C ARG A 3 -8.22 17.09 10.27
N ILE A 4 -8.92 16.06 9.81
CA ILE A 4 -8.30 14.84 9.30
C ILE A 4 -8.30 14.93 7.78
N VAL A 5 -7.15 14.67 7.16
CA VAL A 5 -7.00 14.58 5.70
C VAL A 5 -6.68 13.13 5.35
N ARG A 6 -7.36 12.59 4.34
CA ARG A 6 -7.11 11.25 3.79
C ARG A 6 -7.04 11.37 2.27
N GLY A 7 -6.03 10.76 1.67
CA GLY A 7 -5.93 10.61 0.22
C GLY A 7 -6.43 9.24 -0.21
N ASP A 8 -7.24 9.20 -1.27
CA ASP A 8 -7.67 7.99 -1.96
C ASP A 8 -7.17 8.05 -3.40
N TYR A 9 -6.65 6.94 -3.91
CA TYR A 9 -6.08 6.83 -5.25
C TYR A 9 -6.92 5.85 -6.06
N TYR A 10 -7.27 6.23 -7.29
CA TYR A 10 -8.10 5.43 -8.18
C TYR A 10 -7.30 5.04 -9.42
N PHE A 11 -7.36 3.77 -9.78
CA PHE A 11 -6.75 3.25 -11.00
C PHE A 11 -7.82 3.12 -12.09
N GLU A 12 -7.55 3.69 -13.27
CA GLU A 12 -8.49 3.61 -14.39
C GLU A 12 -8.68 2.18 -14.91
N LYS A 13 -7.62 1.36 -14.82
CA LYS A 13 -7.61 -0.03 -15.30
C LYS A 13 -7.13 -0.96 -14.19
N PRO A 14 -7.70 -2.17 -14.08
CA PRO A 14 -7.15 -3.21 -13.21
C PRO A 14 -5.87 -3.79 -13.81
N GLY A 15 -5.02 -4.41 -12.99
CA GLY A 15 -3.86 -5.14 -13.45
C GLY A 15 -2.68 -5.13 -12.47
N PRO A 16 -1.69 -6.01 -12.70
CA PRO A 16 -0.48 -6.09 -11.89
C PRO A 16 0.38 -4.82 -11.98
N ASP A 17 0.25 -4.04 -13.06
CA ASP A 17 0.97 -2.78 -13.27
C ASP A 17 0.74 -1.77 -12.13
N ASN A 18 -0.42 -1.84 -11.45
CA ASN A 18 -0.75 -0.97 -10.33
C ASN A 18 -0.06 -1.35 -9.01
N THR A 19 0.55 -2.53 -8.91
CA THR A 19 1.06 -3.07 -7.64
C THR A 19 2.09 -2.14 -7.02
N LYS A 20 2.99 -1.59 -7.85
CA LYS A 20 4.02 -0.66 -7.40
C LYS A 20 3.42 0.63 -6.82
N ASP A 21 2.41 1.19 -7.48
CA ASP A 21 1.72 2.39 -7.00
C ASP A 21 0.94 2.10 -5.70
N VAL A 22 0.33 0.92 -5.58
CA VAL A 22 -0.33 0.47 -4.34
C VAL A 22 0.69 0.40 -3.19
N VAL A 23 1.87 -0.15 -3.43
CA VAL A 23 2.94 -0.24 -2.42
C VAL A 23 3.37 1.16 -1.95
N GLU A 24 3.61 2.11 -2.86
CA GLU A 24 3.99 3.49 -2.50
C GLU A 24 2.89 4.21 -1.70
N VAL A 25 1.63 4.10 -2.14
CA VAL A 25 0.48 4.70 -1.45
C VAL A 25 0.30 4.10 -0.06
N LEU A 26 0.47 2.78 0.08
CA LEU A 26 0.38 2.08 1.35
C LEU A 26 1.46 2.54 2.32
N SER A 27 2.73 2.65 1.89
CA SER A 27 3.83 3.11 2.76
C SER A 27 3.50 4.46 3.42
N LYS A 28 3.01 5.43 2.64
CA LYS A 28 2.56 6.73 3.17
C LYS A 28 1.43 6.57 4.19
N ARG A 29 0.48 5.67 3.92
CA ARG A 29 -0.65 5.43 4.82
C ARG A 29 -0.20 4.82 6.16
N LEU A 30 0.79 3.93 6.14
CA LEU A 30 1.35 3.33 7.36
C LEU A 30 2.03 4.39 8.22
N GLU A 31 2.80 5.30 7.63
CA GLU A 31 3.42 6.44 8.33
C GLU A 31 2.37 7.37 8.98
N GLU A 32 1.29 7.69 8.25
CA GLU A 32 0.22 8.58 8.75
C GLU A 32 -0.60 7.97 9.90
N THR A 33 -0.69 6.64 9.98
CA THR A 33 -1.63 5.95 10.86
C THR A 33 -0.97 5.15 11.99
N GLY A 34 0.31 4.81 11.87
CA GLY A 34 1.02 3.96 12.81
C GLY A 34 0.56 2.50 12.82
N ILE A 35 -0.11 2.04 11.75
CA ILE A 35 -0.48 0.63 11.58
C ILE A 35 0.79 -0.21 11.48
N LYS A 36 0.83 -1.32 12.25
CA LYS A 36 2.02 -2.19 12.36
C LYS A 36 1.89 -3.54 11.66
N THR A 37 0.70 -3.85 11.15
CA THR A 37 0.41 -5.16 10.57
C THR A 37 -0.35 -4.96 9.27
N VAL A 38 0.17 -5.56 8.20
CA VAL A 38 -0.42 -5.56 6.87
C VAL A 38 -0.64 -7.01 6.44
N VAL A 39 -1.81 -7.30 5.92
CA VAL A 39 -2.15 -8.62 5.35
C VAL A 39 -2.19 -8.47 3.83
N VAL A 40 -1.42 -9.29 3.13
CA VAL A 40 -1.29 -9.25 1.66
C VAL A 40 -1.74 -10.57 1.07
N ALA A 41 -2.61 -10.51 0.07
CA ALA A 41 -2.88 -11.65 -0.79
C ALA A 41 -1.78 -11.74 -1.86
N SER A 42 -1.11 -12.87 -1.95
CA SER A 42 -0.01 -13.11 -2.90
C SER A 42 0.03 -14.60 -3.21
N ASP A 43 0.04 -14.97 -4.49
CA ASP A 43 0.07 -16.37 -4.93
C ASP A 43 1.50 -16.93 -5.09
N SER A 44 2.34 -16.25 -5.87
CA SER A 44 3.73 -16.59 -6.21
C SER A 44 4.71 -16.10 -5.16
N GLY A 45 4.30 -15.12 -4.36
CA GLY A 45 5.14 -14.44 -3.37
C GLY A 45 5.72 -13.11 -3.86
N GLU A 46 5.59 -12.78 -5.14
CA GLU A 46 6.21 -11.57 -5.73
C GLU A 46 5.71 -10.28 -5.06
N THR A 47 4.39 -10.13 -4.92
CA THR A 47 3.78 -8.96 -4.27
C THR A 47 4.18 -8.86 -2.79
N ALA A 48 4.21 -9.99 -2.08
CA ALA A 48 4.64 -10.01 -0.68
C ALA A 48 6.10 -9.60 -0.52
N LEU A 49 6.97 -10.05 -1.43
CA LEU A 49 8.39 -9.71 -1.43
C LEU A 49 8.63 -8.23 -1.77
N GLU A 50 7.92 -7.70 -2.76
CA GLU A 50 7.99 -6.29 -3.13
C GLU A 50 7.57 -5.40 -1.96
N LEU A 51 6.43 -5.72 -1.33
CA LEU A 51 5.96 -4.95 -0.19
C LEU A 51 6.95 -5.05 0.98
N GLY A 52 7.39 -6.27 1.34
CA GLY A 52 8.31 -6.50 2.46
C GLY A 52 9.58 -5.66 2.34
N LYS A 53 10.20 -5.60 1.15
CA LYS A 53 11.40 -4.77 0.93
C LYS A 53 11.19 -3.26 1.16
N LYS A 54 9.95 -2.79 1.08
CA LYS A 54 9.61 -1.36 1.17
C LYS A 54 9.21 -0.94 2.59
N ILE A 55 8.60 -1.83 3.36
CA ILE A 55 8.00 -1.50 4.67
C ILE A 55 8.71 -2.12 5.88
N ASP A 56 9.72 -2.96 5.67
CA ASP A 56 10.59 -3.55 6.70
C ASP A 56 11.74 -2.57 7.07
#